data_AF-A0A5C4J9F7-F1
#
_entry.id   AF-A0A5C4J9F7-F1
#
_cell.length_a   1.000
_cell.length_b   1.000
_cell.length_c   1.000
_cell.angle_alpha   90.00
_cell.angle_beta   90.00
_cell.angle_gamma   90.00
#
_symmetry.space_group_name_H-M   'P 1'
#
loop_
_entity.id
_entity.type
_entity.pdbx_description
1 polymer ?
#
loop_
_entity_poly.entity_id
_entity_poly.type
_entity_poly.pdbx_seq_one_letter_code
_entity_poly.pdbx_strand_id
1 'polypeptide(L)'
;MTTGDDAGGRLFPEDLDGVDPVAAVMLADACRAVSAYPELVLLGALFTAAEQVPDGWQIVCPCDPLPQGARELLAVHLEDRAATAPDVARARQLVAAARTLQDEAADEVTAGGRRFRIVRIEQLVRTGPDGPEPP
;
A
#
# COMPACT_ATOMS: atom_id res chain seq x y z
N MET A 1 -31.50 -3.63 11.65
CA MET A 1 -31.36 -3.04 12.99
C MET A 1 -31.04 -4.18 13.94
N THR A 2 -29.77 -4.54 14.04
CA THR A 2 -29.27 -5.50 15.02
C THR A 2 -28.52 -4.67 16.05
N THR A 3 -29.22 -4.27 17.10
CA THR A 3 -28.60 -3.76 18.31
C THR A 3 -27.85 -4.91 18.96
N GLY A 4 -26.53 -4.95 18.76
CA GLY A 4 -25.63 -5.74 19.57
C GLY A 4 -25.69 -5.22 21.00
N ASP A 5 -26.19 -6.05 21.89
CA ASP A 5 -26.18 -5.85 23.34
C ASP A 5 -24.76 -6.15 23.83
N ASP A 6 -23.88 -5.15 23.73
CA ASP A 6 -22.65 -5.13 24.51
C ASP A 6 -23.03 -4.73 25.94
N ALA A 7 -22.68 -5.57 26.91
CA ALA A 7 -22.85 -5.36 28.35
C ALA A 7 -21.99 -4.20 28.93
N GLY A 8 -21.99 -3.07 28.24
CA GLY A 8 -21.27 -1.85 28.53
C GLY A 8 -21.55 -0.83 27.44
N GLY A 9 -22.82 -0.47 27.24
CA GLY A 9 -23.34 0.46 26.22
C GLY A 9 -22.84 1.90 26.32
N ARG A 10 -21.52 2.11 26.32
CA ARG A 10 -20.88 3.41 26.17
C ARG A 10 -20.29 3.49 24.77
N LEU A 11 -21.11 4.01 23.86
CA LEU A 11 -20.68 4.41 22.51
C LEU A 11 -19.71 5.61 22.53
N PHE A 12 -19.58 6.32 23.67
CA PHE A 12 -18.78 7.53 23.79
C PHE A 12 -17.87 7.49 25.03
N PRO A 13 -16.62 7.97 24.93
CA PRO A 13 -15.77 8.26 26.09
C PRO A 13 -16.44 9.27 27.03
N GLU A 14 -16.21 9.16 28.35
CA GLU A 14 -16.76 10.09 29.35
C GLU A 14 -16.15 11.51 29.29
N ASP A 15 -15.06 11.69 28.56
CA ASP A 15 -14.32 12.94 28.44
C ASP A 15 -14.18 13.34 26.96
N LEU A 16 -15.18 14.06 26.44
CA LEU A 16 -15.22 14.53 25.06
C LEU A 16 -14.44 15.84 24.85
N ASP A 17 -14.05 16.52 25.93
CA ASP A 17 -13.37 17.81 25.85
C ASP A 17 -11.89 17.67 25.46
N GLY A 18 -11.31 16.47 25.60
CA GLY A 18 -9.92 16.15 25.28
C GLY A 18 -9.71 15.13 24.16
N VAL A 19 -10.78 14.61 23.53
CA VAL A 19 -10.70 13.51 22.56
C VAL A 19 -11.38 13.91 21.27
N ASP A 20 -10.72 13.64 20.12
CA ASP A 20 -11.38 13.72 18.83
C ASP A 20 -12.50 12.66 18.77
N PRO A 21 -13.78 13.07 18.75
CA PRO A 21 -14.90 12.13 18.81
C PRO A 21 -14.95 11.21 17.59
N VAL A 22 -14.45 11.66 16.42
CA VAL A 22 -14.38 10.81 15.23
C VAL A 22 -13.33 9.71 15.45
N ALA A 23 -12.14 10.09 15.91
CA ALA A 23 -11.09 9.12 16.23
C ALA A 23 -11.54 8.11 17.30
N ALA A 24 -12.27 8.56 18.32
CA ALA A 24 -12.81 7.69 19.37
C ALA A 24 -13.81 6.66 18.82
N VAL A 25 -14.75 7.09 17.96
CA VAL A 25 -15.70 6.18 17.30
C VAL A 25 -14.96 5.21 16.38
N MET A 26 -14.01 5.69 15.58
CA MET A 26 -13.21 4.81 14.71
C MET A 26 -12.43 3.76 15.50
N LEU A 27 -11.88 4.12 16.67
CA LEU A 27 -11.19 3.17 17.54
C LEU A 27 -12.17 2.14 18.12
N ALA A 28 -13.36 2.57 18.57
CA ALA A 28 -14.37 1.67 19.08
C ALA A 28 -14.88 0.69 18.00
N ASP A 29 -15.07 1.17 16.77
CA ASP A 29 -15.40 0.33 15.61
C ASP A 29 -14.28 -0.68 15.31
N ALA A 30 -13.02 -0.22 15.30
CA ALA A 30 -11.86 -1.10 15.08
C ALA A 30 -11.76 -2.19 16.16
N CYS A 31 -11.99 -1.86 17.44
CA CYS A 31 -11.99 -2.84 18.53
C CYS A 31 -13.11 -3.88 18.39
N ARG A 32 -14.32 -3.46 17.98
CA ARG A 32 -15.43 -4.38 17.68
C ARG A 32 -15.11 -5.29 16.51
N ALA A 33 -14.57 -4.74 15.41
CA ALA A 33 -14.14 -5.50 14.24
C ALA A 33 -13.08 -6.54 14.60
N VAL A 34 -12.07 -6.16 15.41
CA VAL A 34 -11.02 -7.06 15.90
C VAL A 34 -11.60 -8.26 16.64
N SER A 35 -12.65 -8.03 17.43
CA SER A 35 -13.31 -9.06 18.23
C SER A 35 -14.24 -9.95 17.40
N ALA A 36 -14.96 -9.37 16.43
CA ALA A 36 -15.87 -10.08 15.53
C ALA A 36 -15.13 -10.93 14.47
N TYR A 37 -13.97 -10.46 14.01
CA TYR A 37 -13.13 -11.10 13.01
C TYR A 37 -11.72 -11.39 13.58
N PRO A 38 -11.58 -12.37 14.49
CA PRO A 38 -10.34 -12.61 15.22
C PRO A 38 -9.24 -13.29 14.40
N GLU A 39 -9.60 -13.98 13.32
CA GLU A 39 -8.65 -14.75 12.51
C GLU A 39 -7.99 -13.87 11.44
N LEU A 40 -6.70 -14.08 11.20
CA LEU A 40 -5.96 -13.44 10.12
C LEU A 40 -5.65 -14.46 9.03
N VAL A 41 -6.12 -14.18 7.82
CA VAL A 41 -5.82 -14.97 6.63
C VAL A 41 -4.86 -14.19 5.75
N LEU A 42 -3.73 -14.82 5.43
CA LEU A 42 -2.77 -14.30 4.46
C LEU A 42 -3.27 -14.63 3.05
N LEU A 43 -3.39 -13.62 2.20
CA LEU A 43 -3.69 -13.78 0.78
C LEU A 43 -2.40 -13.89 -0.04
N GLY A 44 -2.56 -14.05 -1.36
CA GLY A 44 -1.43 -14.00 -2.29
C GLY A 44 -0.69 -12.67 -2.19
N ALA A 45 0.64 -12.73 -2.25
CA ALA A 45 1.45 -11.52 -2.26
C ALA A 45 1.22 -10.71 -3.53
N LEU A 46 1.27 -9.39 -3.39
CA LEU A 46 1.32 -8.46 -4.51
C LEU A 46 2.71 -7.82 -4.59
N PHE A 47 3.03 -7.27 -5.75
CA PHE A 47 4.28 -6.60 -6.02
C PHE A 47 4.00 -5.21 -6.59
N THR A 48 4.82 -4.24 -6.21
CA THR A 48 4.74 -2.89 -6.79
C THR A 48 6.12 -2.23 -6.76
N ALA A 49 6.23 -1.02 -7.30
CA ALA A 49 7.44 -0.22 -7.24
C ALA A 49 7.33 0.88 -6.19
N ALA A 50 8.42 1.08 -5.44
CA ALA A 50 8.58 2.18 -4.52
C ALA A 50 9.79 3.04 -4.90
N GLU A 51 9.64 4.36 -4.79
CA GLU A 51 10.73 5.34 -4.93
C GLU A 51 11.25 5.72 -3.54
N GLN A 52 12.57 5.84 -3.40
CA GLN A 52 13.19 6.38 -2.19
C GLN A 52 12.93 7.89 -2.11
N VAL A 53 12.30 8.31 -1.01
CA VAL A 53 12.05 9.72 -0.64
C VAL A 53 12.83 10.06 0.64
N PRO A 54 12.96 11.34 1.05
CA PRO A 54 13.78 11.70 2.21
C PRO A 54 13.46 10.92 3.49
N ASP A 55 12.17 10.66 3.74
CA ASP A 55 11.68 10.01 4.97
C ASP A 55 11.34 8.53 4.78
N GLY A 56 11.79 7.89 3.68
CA GLY A 56 11.60 6.46 3.46
C GLY A 56 11.31 6.08 2.02
N TRP A 57 10.22 5.33 1.81
CA TRP A 57 9.83 4.79 0.52
C TRP A 57 8.37 5.13 0.22
N GLN A 58 8.10 5.56 -1.01
CA GLN A 58 6.75 5.88 -1.48
C GLN A 58 6.38 4.95 -2.63
N ILE A 59 5.21 4.32 -2.57
CA ILE A 59 4.66 3.52 -3.69
C ILE A 59 4.36 4.47 -4.86
N VAL A 60 4.82 4.12 -6.06
CA VAL A 60 4.69 4.94 -7.27
C VAL A 60 3.93 4.28 -8.41
N CYS A 61 3.62 2.99 -8.29
CA CYS A 61 2.90 2.21 -9.30
C CYS A 61 1.70 1.46 -8.68
N PRO A 62 0.74 1.01 -9.49
CA PRO A 62 -0.25 0.01 -9.07
C PRO A 62 0.42 -1.31 -8.62
N CYS A 63 -0.36 -2.17 -7.99
CA CYS A 63 0.09 -3.52 -7.60
C CYS A 63 -0.15 -4.52 -8.74
N ASP A 64 0.72 -5.52 -8.83
CA ASP A 64 0.61 -6.67 -9.74
C ASP A 64 0.82 -7.97 -8.95
N PRO A 65 0.12 -9.08 -9.25
CA PRO A 65 0.35 -10.36 -8.58
C PRO A 65 1.71 -10.99 -8.90
N LEU A 66 2.41 -10.53 -9.94
CA LEU A 66 3.70 -11.05 -10.37
C LEU A 66 4.81 -10.00 -10.21
N PRO A 67 6.01 -10.40 -9.75
CA PRO A 67 7.16 -9.48 -9.70
C PRO A 67 7.49 -8.86 -11.05
N GLN A 68 7.33 -9.62 -12.14
CA GLN A 68 7.60 -9.11 -13.48
C GLN A 68 6.60 -8.05 -13.93
N GLY A 69 5.31 -8.20 -13.61
CA GLY A 69 4.31 -7.17 -13.93
C GLY A 69 4.60 -5.86 -13.19
N ALA A 70 5.09 -5.93 -11.94
CA ALA A 70 5.55 -4.75 -11.22
C ALA A 70 6.76 -4.06 -11.88
N ARG A 71 7.70 -4.83 -12.45
CA ARG A 71 8.83 -4.28 -13.23
C ARG A 71 8.37 -3.59 -14.51
N GLU A 72 7.43 -4.19 -15.22
CA GLU A 72 6.84 -3.62 -16.44
C GLU A 72 6.10 -2.31 -16.13
N LEU A 73 5.32 -2.26 -15.05
CA LEU A 73 4.67 -1.04 -14.58
C LEU A 73 5.67 0.05 -14.20
N LEU A 74 6.79 -0.31 -13.56
CA LEU A 74 7.86 0.64 -13.27
C LEU A 74 8.55 1.13 -14.56
N ALA A 75 8.78 0.25 -15.53
CA ALA A 75 9.38 0.64 -16.81
C ALA A 75 8.52 1.70 -17.52
N VAL A 76 7.21 1.49 -17.62
CA VAL A 76 6.26 2.48 -18.16
C VAL A 76 6.31 3.79 -17.37
N HIS A 77 6.31 3.72 -16.03
CA HIS A 77 6.44 4.90 -15.18
C HIS A 77 7.73 5.70 -15.44
N LEU A 78 8.85 5.02 -15.68
CA LEU A 78 10.12 5.66 -16.00
C LEU A 78 10.12 6.26 -17.41
N GLU A 79 9.47 5.63 -18.39
CA GLU A 79 9.27 6.15 -19.74
C GLU A 79 8.43 7.44 -19.75
N ASP A 80 7.32 7.46 -19.00
CA ASP A 80 6.47 8.66 -18.83
C ASP A 80 7.24 9.83 -18.20
N ARG A 81 8.07 9.52 -17.19
CA ARG A 81 8.97 10.51 -16.58
C ARG A 81 10.06 10.96 -17.54
N ALA A 82 10.55 10.09 -18.43
CA ALA A 82 11.55 10.46 -19.42
C ALA A 82 10.97 11.43 -20.46
N ALA A 83 9.72 11.21 -20.87
CA ALA A 83 9.01 12.08 -21.83
C ALA A 83 8.81 13.52 -21.31
N THR A 84 8.77 13.68 -19.99
CA THR A 84 8.58 14.98 -19.32
C THR A 84 9.86 15.50 -18.63
N ALA A 85 11.01 14.85 -18.86
CA ALA A 85 12.26 15.22 -18.22
C ALA A 85 12.77 16.60 -18.68
N PRO A 86 13.38 17.39 -17.78
CA PRO A 86 13.85 18.75 -18.10
C PRO A 86 15.07 18.76 -19.04
N ASP A 87 15.81 17.65 -19.12
CA ASP A 87 17.01 17.55 -19.94
C ASP A 87 17.19 16.14 -20.53
N VAL A 88 17.96 16.10 -21.63
CA VAL A 88 18.19 14.88 -22.42
C VAL A 88 19.00 13.83 -21.65
N ALA A 89 19.92 14.25 -20.78
CA ALA A 89 20.73 13.30 -20.02
C ALA A 89 19.87 12.53 -19.02
N ARG A 90 18.96 13.25 -18.33
CA ARG A 90 17.97 12.68 -17.44
C ARG A 90 17.01 11.74 -18.17
N ALA A 91 16.46 12.17 -19.31
CA ALA A 91 15.58 11.34 -20.12
C ALA A 91 16.26 10.01 -20.51
N ARG A 92 17.52 10.06 -20.97
CA ARG A 92 18.29 8.86 -21.35
C ARG A 92 18.51 7.90 -20.19
N GLN A 93 18.81 8.40 -18.99
CA GLN A 93 18.98 7.55 -17.81
C GLN A 93 17.69 6.82 -17.44
N LEU A 94 16.55 7.51 -17.52
CA LEU A 94 15.24 6.92 -17.24
C LEU A 94 14.88 5.83 -18.26
N VAL A 95 15.06 6.10 -19.56
CA VAL A 95 14.82 5.11 -20.63
C VAL A 95 15.75 3.91 -20.50
N ALA A 96 17.02 4.11 -20.15
CA ALA A 96 17.96 3.01 -19.94
C ALA A 96 17.51 2.11 -18.77
N ALA A 97 17.07 2.70 -17.66
CA ALA A 97 16.56 1.94 -16.51
C ALA A 97 15.24 1.21 -16.83
N ALA A 98 14.35 1.81 -17.63
CA ALA A 98 13.14 1.14 -18.11
C ALA A 98 13.47 -0.13 -18.91
N ARG A 99 14.46 -0.05 -19.82
CA ARG A 99 14.93 -1.22 -20.57
C ARG A 99 15.54 -2.29 -19.67
N THR A 100 16.35 -1.91 -18.68
CA THR A 100 16.88 -2.88 -17.70
C THR A 100 15.77 -3.65 -16.99
N LEU A 101 14.68 -2.98 -16.60
CA LEU A 101 13.54 -3.63 -15.94
C LEU A 101 12.76 -4.57 -16.87
N GLN A 102 12.75 -4.29 -18.17
CA GLN A 102 12.09 -5.12 -19.19
C GLN A 102 12.95 -6.33 -19.56
N ASP A 103 14.26 -6.15 -19.68
CA ASP A 103 15.20 -7.18 -20.17
C ASP A 103 15.72 -8.09 -19.04
N GLU A 104 15.76 -7.59 -17.81
CA GLU A 104 16.36 -8.28 -16.66
C GLU A 104 15.39 -8.40 -15.48
N ALA A 105 15.60 -9.41 -14.64
CA ALA A 105 14.90 -9.56 -13.36
C ALA A 105 15.45 -8.62 -12.28
N ALA A 106 15.63 -7.34 -12.61
CA ALA A 106 16.19 -6.33 -11.70
C ALA A 106 15.14 -5.86 -10.68
N ASP A 107 15.43 -6.01 -9.39
CA ASP A 107 14.55 -5.54 -8.30
C ASP A 107 14.89 -4.13 -7.81
N GLU A 108 15.98 -3.54 -8.31
CA GLU A 108 16.40 -2.21 -7.95
C GLU A 108 17.03 -1.49 -9.14
N VAL A 109 16.64 -0.23 -9.36
CA VAL A 109 17.26 0.64 -10.37
C VAL A 109 17.47 2.04 -9.83
N THR A 110 18.53 2.70 -10.28
CA THR A 110 18.77 4.12 -10.01
C THR A 110 18.79 4.89 -11.33
N ALA A 111 17.93 5.89 -11.45
CA ALA A 111 17.78 6.69 -12.66
C ALA A 111 17.58 8.16 -12.32
N GLY A 112 18.50 9.00 -12.80
CA GLY A 112 18.59 10.42 -12.47
C GLY A 112 18.53 10.73 -10.97
N GLY A 113 19.44 10.12 -10.21
CA GLY A 113 19.55 10.44 -8.79
C GLY A 113 18.31 10.09 -7.96
N ARG A 114 17.41 9.25 -8.48
CA ARG A 114 16.30 8.63 -7.75
C ARG A 114 16.52 7.12 -7.75
N ARG A 115 16.20 6.48 -6.63
CA ARG A 115 16.32 5.04 -6.44
C ARG A 115 14.93 4.42 -6.38
N PHE A 116 14.73 3.33 -7.10
CA PHE A 116 13.48 2.59 -7.16
C PHE A 116 13.70 1.14 -6.78
N ARG A 117 12.71 0.52 -6.14
CA ARG A 117 12.72 -0.90 -5.78
C ARG A 117 11.39 -1.57 -6.09
N ILE A 118 11.47 -2.83 -6.51
CA ILE A 118 10.32 -3.74 -6.46
C ILE A 118 10.14 -4.18 -5.01
N VAL A 119 8.92 -4.00 -4.48
CA VAL A 119 8.55 -4.34 -3.12
C VAL A 119 7.43 -5.37 -3.14
N ARG A 120 7.45 -6.27 -2.15
CA ARG A 120 6.41 -7.27 -1.91
C ARG A 120 5.45 -6.75 -0.84
N ILE A 121 4.16 -6.87 -1.10
CA ILE A 121 3.06 -6.52 -0.21
C ILE A 121 2.41 -7.82 0.26
N GLU A 122 2.40 -8.04 1.57
CA GLU A 122 1.58 -9.08 2.19
C GLU A 122 0.18 -8.53 2.41
N GLN A 123 -0.82 -9.29 1.97
CA GLN A 123 -2.22 -8.93 2.15
C GLN A 123 -2.81 -9.78 3.27
N LEU A 124 -3.36 -9.13 4.28
CA LEU A 124 -4.00 -9.76 5.43
C LEU A 124 -5.49 -9.38 5.44
N VAL A 125 -6.35 -10.38 5.58
CA VAL A 125 -7.79 -10.20 5.74
C VAL A 125 -8.21 -10.77 7.09
N ARG A 126 -9.11 -10.08 7.78
CA ARG A 126 -9.71 -10.57 9.01
C ARG A 126 -10.96 -11.39 8.69
N THR A 127 -11.09 -12.54 9.33
CA THR A 127 -12.25 -13.44 9.18
C THR A 127 -12.83 -13.82 10.54
N GLY A 128 -14.14 -14.08 10.55
CA GLY A 128 -14.91 -14.58 11.67
C GLY A 128 -15.80 -15.75 11.23
N PRO A 129 -16.66 -16.27 12.13
CA PRO A 129 -17.50 -17.44 11.85
C PRO A 129 -18.37 -17.31 10.59
N ASP A 130 -18.78 -16.08 10.26
CA ASP A 130 -19.65 -15.77 9.11
C ASP A 130 -18.88 -15.33 7.84
N GLY A 131 -17.55 -15.37 7.86
CA GLY A 131 -16.69 -15.01 6.72
C GLY A 131 -15.80 -13.78 6.94
N PRO A 132 -15.29 -13.15 5.87
CA PRO A 132 -14.44 -11.97 5.96
C PRO A 132 -15.19 -10.75 6.49
N GLU A 133 -14.44 -9.82 7.09
CA GLU A 133 -14.96 -8.50 7.43
C GLU A 133 -15.56 -7.80 6.19
N PRO A 134 -16.80 -7.29 6.26
CA PRO A 134 -17.44 -6.58 5.15
C PRO A 134 -16.77 -5.21 4.90
N PRO A 135 -16.95 -4.63 3.70
CA PRO A 135 -16.38 -3.32 3.33
C PRO A 135 -17.01 -2.14 4.08
#